data_AF-A0AA43PGC6-F1
#
_entry.id   AF-A0AA43PGC6-F1
#
_cell.length_a   1.000
_cell.length_b   1.000
_cell.length_c   1.000
_cell.angle_alpha   90.00
_cell.angle_beta   90.00
_cell.angle_gamma   90.00
#
_symmetry.space_group_name_H-M   'P 1'
#
loop_
_entity.id
_entity.type
_entity.pdbx_description
1 polymer ?
#
loop_
_entity_poly.entity_id
_entity_poly.type
_entity_poly.pdbx_seq_one_letter_code
_entity_poly.pdbx_strand_id
1 'polypeptide(L)' 'MIDYRGEVIGVYRNSIQAERDSGFSSTAIRQCLTGRHKTHKGFTFEKITADEYKELTGE' A
#
# COMPACT_ATOMS: atom_id res chain seq x y z
N MET A 1 -2.25 1.37 -1.64
CA MET A 1 -3.12 1.21 -0.47
C MET A 1 -4.55 1.31 -0.97
N ILE A 2 -5.34 0.29 -0.67
CA ILE A 2 -6.66 0.09 -1.26
C ILE A 2 -7.67 -0.03 -0.11
N ASP A 3 -8.80 0.66 -0.25
CA ASP A 3 -9.91 0.58 0.71
C ASP A 3 -10.74 -0.70 0.54
N TYR A 4 -11.63 -1.02 1.49
CA TYR A 4 -12.55 -2.17 1.40
C TYR A 4 -13.49 -2.09 0.18
N ARG A 5 -13.69 -0.89 -0.38
CA ARG A 5 -14.44 -0.67 -1.64
C ARG A 5 -13.63 -0.96 -2.90
N GLY A 6 -12.33 -1.24 -2.79
CA GLY A 6 -11.43 -1.43 -3.92
C GLY A 6 -10.82 -0.14 -4.49
N GLU A 7 -11.02 0.99 -3.81
CA GLU A 7 -10.50 2.29 -4.25
C GLU A 7 -9.05 2.50 -3.79
N VAL A 8 -8.17 2.96 -4.69
CA VAL A 8 -6.79 3.31 -4.35
C VAL A 8 -6.79 4.66 -3.61
N ILE A 9 -6.58 4.61 -2.31
CA ILE A 9 -6.57 5.79 -1.44
C ILE A 9 -5.18 6.39 -1.23
N GLY A 10 -4.13 5.62 -1.54
CA GLY A 10 -2.77 6.08 -1.32
C GLY A 10 -1.75 5.20 -2.05
N VAL A 11 -0.88 5.84 -2.81
CA VAL A 11 0.21 5.17 -3.52
C VAL A 11 1.51 5.64 -2.90
N TYR A 12 2.34 4.68 -2.51
CA TYR A 12 3.58 4.94 -1.78
C TYR A 12 4.74 4.31 -2.52
N ARG A 13 5.84 5.04 -2.66
CA ARG A 13 7.04 4.54 -3.34
C ARG A 13 7.68 3.37 -2.60
N ASN A 14 7.59 3.38 -1.27
CA ASN A 14 8.14 2.34 -0.42
C ASN A 14 7.37 2.24 0.91
N SER A 15 7.61 1.14 1.62
CA SER A 15 6.99 0.85 2.91
C SER A 15 7.37 1.83 4.03
N ILE A 16 8.50 2.53 3.93
CA ILE A 16 8.90 3.58 4.90
C ILE A 16 8.05 4.83 4.72
N GLN A 17 7.77 5.22 3.48
CA GLN A 17 6.90 6.35 3.19
C GLN A 17 5.47 6.07 3.67
N ALA A 18 4.96 4.88 3.41
CA ALA A 18 3.66 4.44 3.92
C ALA A 18 3.61 4.43 5.47
N GLU A 19 4.71 4.07 6.13
CA GLU A 19 4.80 4.11 7.60
C GLU A 19 4.75 5.53 8.16
N ARG A 20 5.46 6.47 7.52
CA ARG A 20 5.47 7.88 7.95
C ARG A 20 4.16 8.60 7.67
N ASP A 21 3.58 8.39 6.49
CA ASP A 21 2.42 9.12 6.02
C ASP A 21 1.12 8.60 6.66
N SER A 22 1.03 7.28 6.80
CA SER A 22 -0.21 6.58 7.09
C SER A 22 -0.16 5.85 8.44
N GLY A 23 1.00 5.88 9.13
CA GLY A 23 1.18 5.32 10.48
C GLY A 23 1.14 3.79 10.52
N PHE A 24 1.41 3.14 9.38
CA PHE A 24 1.39 1.69 9.24
C PHE A 24 2.79 1.11 9.37
N SER A 25 2.98 0.13 10.26
CA SER A 25 4.29 -0.52 10.36
C SER A 25 4.69 -1.16 9.03
N SER A 26 5.88 -0.81 8.56
CA SER A 26 6.52 -1.37 7.38
C SER A 26 6.54 -2.90 7.37
N THR A 27 6.70 -3.53 8.54
CA THR A 27 6.58 -4.98 8.72
C THR A 27 5.18 -5.51 8.39
N ALA A 28 4.12 -4.83 8.85
CA ALA A 28 2.74 -5.23 8.61
C ALA A 28 2.37 -5.10 7.12
N ILE A 29 2.83 -4.03 6.46
CA ILE A 29 2.68 -3.86 5.01
C ILE A 29 3.33 -5.03 4.28
N ARG A 30 4.56 -5.39 4.65
CA ARG A 30 5.26 -6.53 4.05
C ARG A 30 4.53 -7.85 4.26
N GLN A 31 3.93 -8.07 5.44
CA GLN A 31 3.11 -9.27 5.70
C GLN A 31 1.83 -9.30 4.86
N CYS A 32 1.21 -8.13 4.62
CA CYS A 32 0.09 -8.03 3.69
C CYS A 32 0.50 -8.35 2.26
N LEU A 33 1.65 -7.82 1.81
CA LEU A 33 2.18 -8.08 0.47
C LEU A 33 2.57 -9.55 0.25
N THR A 34 3.02 -10.26 1.28
CA THR A 34 3.33 -11.69 1.18
C THR A 34 2.10 -12.58 1.34
N GLY A 35 0.88 -12.02 1.40
CA GLY A 35 -0.36 -12.77 1.54
C GLY A 35 -0.59 -13.39 2.92
N ARG A 36 0.24 -13.05 3.91
CA ARG A 36 0.09 -13.55 5.29
C ARG A 36 -1.06 -12.86 6.03
N HIS A 37 -1.34 -11.61 5.67
CA HIS A 37 -2.48 -10.84 6.16
C HIS A 37 -3.29 -10.30 4.97
N LYS A 38 -4.58 -10.61 4.89
CA LYS A 38 -5.44 -10.13 3.79
C LYS A 38 -5.70 -8.62 3.85
N THR A 39 -5.89 -8.09 5.05
CA THR A 39 -6.13 -6.66 5.29
C THR A 39 -5.44 -6.24 6.58
N HIS A 40 -5.14 -4.96 6.70
CA HIS A 40 -4.61 -4.37 7.91
C HIS A 40 -5.30 -3.02 8.18
N LYS A 41 -5.97 -2.92 9.34
CA LYS A 41 -6.88 -1.82 9.72
C LYS A 41 -7.97 -1.50 8.67
N GLY A 42 -8.49 -2.50 7.97
CA GLY A 42 -9.52 -2.31 6.95
C GLY A 42 -8.98 -1.93 5.56
N PHE A 43 -7.66 -1.80 5.42
CA PHE A 43 -7.01 -1.48 4.16
C PHE A 43 -6.21 -2.66 3.63
N THR A 44 -6.10 -2.72 2.31
CA THR A 44 -5.34 -3.72 1.57
C THR A 44 -4.08 -3.08 0.98
N PHE A 45 -3.01 -3.87 0.92
CA PHE A 45 -1.76 -3.46 0.29
C PHE A 45 -1.46 -4.39 -0.86
N GLU A 46 -1.32 -3.80 -2.04
CA GLU A 46 -0.96 -4.51 -3.26
C GLU A 46 0.36 -3.96 -3.80
N LYS A 47 1.17 -4.86 -4.37
CA LYS A 47 2.44 -4.49 -4.97
C LYS A 47 2.17 -4.06 -6.41
N ILE A 48 2.34 -2.78 -6.69
CA ILE A 48 2.31 -2.24 -8.04
C ILE A 48 3.71 -2.16 -8.62
N THR A 49 3.79 -2.06 -9.95
CA THR A 49 5.07 -1.82 -10.64
C THR A 49 5.47 -0.34 -10.59
N ALA A 50 6.72 -0.03 -10.94
CA ALA A 50 7.18 1.36 -11.02
C ALA A 50 6.47 2.14 -12.15
N ASP A 51 6.00 1.44 -13.18
CA ASP A 51 5.24 2.01 -14.29
C ASP A 51 3.84 2.43 -13.81
N GLU A 52 3.11 1.51 -13.17
CA GLU A 52 1.82 1.83 -12.56
C GLU A 52 1.90 2.91 -11.47
N TYR A 53 3.01 2.94 -10.71
CA TYR A 53 3.24 4.03 -9.76
C TYR A 53 3.23 5.38 -10.46
N LYS A 54 3.94 5.52 -11.60
CA LYS A 54 3.97 6.76 -12.38
C LYS A 54 2.61 7.13 -12.94
N GLU A 55 1.87 6.14 -13.47
CA GLU A 55 0.53 6.39 -14.00
C GLU A 55 -0.44 6.88 -12.92
N LEU A 56 -0.35 6.31 -11.71
CA LEU A 56 -1.21 6.68 -10.58
C LEU A 56 -0.81 8.02 -9.92
N THR A 57 0.48 8.36 -9.87
CA THR A 57 0.94 9.62 -9.27
C THR A 57 1.09 10.76 -10.27
N GLY A 58 1.04 10.48 -11.58
CA GLY A 58 1.26 11.45 -12.65
C GLY A 58 2.69 12.00 -12.71
N GLU A 59 3.68 11.23 -12.25
CA GLU A 59 5.10 11.63 -12.14
C GLU A 59 5.99 11.12 -13.28
#